data_AF-A0A151U9B4-F1
#
_entry.id   AF-A0A151U9B4-F1
#
_cell.length_a   1.000
_cell.length_b   1.000
_cell.length_c   1.000
_cell.angle_alpha   90.00
_cell.angle_beta   90.00
_cell.angle_gamma   90.00
#
_symmetry.space_group_name_H-M   'P 1'
#
loop_
_entity.id
_entity.type
_entity.pdbx_description
1 polymer ?
#
loop_
_entity_poly.entity_id
_entity_poly.type
_entity_poly.pdbx_seq_one_letter_code
_entity_poly.pdbx_strand_id
1 'polypeptide(L)' 'ILGEVGVKESWTKLFIVEPLPYIEHSIGAGKKGNIFFRSKDEELVRFNLDTHMTEDLDVKGVYNLC' A
#
# COMPACT_ATOMS: atom_id res chain seq x y z
N ILE A 1 -19.75 -0.05 -6.95
CA ILE A 1 -20.50 0.21 -5.70
C ILE A 1 -19.51 0.00 -4.57
N LEU A 2 -19.08 1.08 -3.92
CA LEU A 2 -18.12 1.05 -2.81
C LEU A 2 -18.91 0.78 -1.53
N GLY A 3 -18.66 -0.34 -0.86
CA GLY A 3 -19.35 -0.72 0.37
C GLY A 3 -18.99 0.23 1.52
N GLU A 4 -19.96 0.49 2.40
CA GLU A 4 -19.77 1.30 3.60
C GLU A 4 -18.65 0.74 4.50
N VAL A 5 -17.83 1.64 5.02
CA VAL A 5 -16.79 1.31 6.00
C VAL A 5 -17.43 1.24 7.39
N GLY A 6 -17.37 0.07 8.05
CA GLY A 6 -17.83 -0.10 9.44
C GLY A 6 -18.94 -1.13 9.66
N VAL A 7 -19.45 -1.78 8.61
CA VAL A 7 -20.32 -2.95 8.77
C VAL A 7 -19.49 -4.12 9.31
N LYS A 8 -20.06 -4.94 10.21
CA LYS A 8 -19.37 -6.07 10.89
C LYS A 8 -18.77 -7.11 9.93
N GLU A 9 -19.18 -7.09 8.66
CA GLU A 9 -18.67 -7.91 7.55
C GLU A 9 -17.86 -7.11 6.50
N SER A 10 -17.73 -5.79 6.66
CA SER A 10 -16.94 -4.90 5.80
C SER A 10 -15.48 -4.88 6.25
N TRP A 11 -14.87 -6.06 6.31
CA TRP A 11 -13.44 -6.13 6.06
C TRP A 11 -13.32 -5.98 4.55
N THR A 12 -13.02 -4.76 4.08
CA THR A 12 -12.53 -4.59 2.71
C THR A 12 -11.41 -5.60 2.58
N LYS A 13 -11.62 -6.58 1.69
CA LYS A 13 -10.67 -7.65 1.42
C LYS A 13 -9.39 -6.98 0.93
N LEU A 14 -8.53 -6.59 1.86
CA LEU A 14 -7.21 -6.05 1.62
C LEU A 14 -6.41 -7.27 1.17
N PHE A 15 -6.54 -7.53 -0.13
CA PHE A 15 -5.69 -8.39 -0.94
C PHE A 15 -5.93 -9.91 -0.92
N ILE A 16 -6.02 -10.49 -2.12
CA ILE A 16 -5.09 -11.58 -2.46
C ILE A 16 -3.86 -10.82 -2.95
N VAL A 17 -2.89 -10.55 -2.06
CA VAL A 17 -1.61 -10.04 -2.55
C VAL A 17 -1.02 -11.30 -3.16
N GLU A 18 -1.01 -11.39 -4.49
CA GLU A 18 0.09 -12.12 -5.09
C GLU A 18 1.34 -11.58 -4.39
N PRO A 19 2.19 -12.43 -3.77
CA PRO A 19 3.28 -11.93 -2.95
C PRO A 19 4.06 -10.92 -3.77
N LEU A 20 3.93 -9.63 -3.48
CA LEU A 20 4.66 -8.59 -4.18
C LEU A 20 6.07 -8.67 -3.60
N PRO A 21 7.00 -9.39 -4.24
CA PRO A 21 8.25 -9.81 -3.61
C PRO A 21 9.20 -8.62 -3.38
N TYR A 22 8.81 -7.46 -3.92
CA TYR A 22 9.50 -6.19 -3.83
C TYR A 22 9.08 -5.34 -2.62
N ILE A 23 7.92 -5.63 -2.02
CA ILE A 23 7.40 -4.89 -0.87
C ILE A 23 7.96 -5.48 0.42
N GLU A 24 8.61 -4.65 1.23
CA GLU A 24 9.22 -5.07 2.48
C GLU A 24 8.38 -4.65 3.69
N HIS A 25 7.96 -3.37 3.75
CA HIS A 25 7.23 -2.81 4.88
C HIS A 25 6.10 -1.88 4.40
N SER A 26 4.88 -2.06 4.93
CA SER A 26 3.79 -1.10 4.70
C SER A 26 4.00 0.15 5.55
N ILE A 27 3.93 1.34 4.94
CA ILE A 27 4.05 2.62 5.64
C ILE A 27 2.66 3.14 6.01
N GLY A 28 1.71 3.13 5.05
CA GLY A 28 0.35 3.57 5.32
C GLY A 28 -0.49 3.79 4.06
N ALA A 29 -1.77 4.12 4.28
CA ALA A 29 -2.71 4.48 3.22
C ALA A 29 -2.76 6.00 3.03
N GLY A 30 -2.77 6.45 1.79
CA GLY A 30 -2.98 7.84 1.40
C GLY A 30 -4.34 8.08 0.74
N LYS A 31 -4.49 9.26 0.14
CA LYS A 31 -5.74 9.67 -0.53
C LYS A 31 -5.95 8.87 -1.82
N LYS A 32 -7.21 8.75 -2.25
CA LYS A 32 -7.62 8.16 -3.53
C LYS A 32 -7.09 6.72 -3.73
N GLY A 33 -7.23 5.90 -2.69
CA GLY A 33 -6.85 4.48 -2.78
C GLY A 33 -5.36 4.23 -2.99
N ASN A 34 -4.48 5.19 -2.70
CA ASN A 34 -3.04 4.95 -2.76
C ASN A 34 -2.57 4.29 -1.47
N ILE A 35 -1.73 3.28 -1.58
CA ILE A 35 -1.02 2.65 -0.46
C ILE A 35 0.47 2.82 -0.68
N PHE A 36 1.17 3.17 0.40
CA PHE A 36 2.60 3.41 0.37
C PHE A 36 3.35 2.31 1.11
N PHE A 37 4.39 1.82 0.45
CA PHE A 37 5.26 0.77 0.93
C PHE A 37 6.71 1.23 0.86
N ARG A 38 7.56 0.60 1.66
CA ARG A 38 9.00 0.62 1.45
C ARG A 38 9.39 -0.63 0.67
N SER A 39 10.15 -0.45 -0.39
CA SER A 39 10.77 -1.54 -1.13
C SER A 39 12.00 -2.10 -0.39
N LYS A 40 12.53 -3.21 -0.89
CA LYS A 40 13.81 -3.76 -0.43
C LYS A 40 15.01 -2.84 -0.68
N ASP A 41 14.90 -1.92 -1.63
CA ASP A 41 15.95 -0.92 -1.94
C ASP A 41 15.79 0.36 -1.10
N GLU A 42 14.96 0.28 -0.05
CA GLU A 42 14.60 1.37 0.85
C GLU A 42 13.91 2.53 0.12
N GLU A 43 13.23 2.27 -0.99
CA GLU A 43 12.53 3.29 -1.77
C GLU A 43 11.03 3.30 -1.46
N LEU A 44 10.45 4.50 -1.52
CA LEU A 44 9.03 4.70 -1.36
C LEU A 44 8.32 4.28 -2.64
N VAL A 45 7.45 3.29 -2.50
CA VAL A 45 6.64 2.74 -3.58
C VAL A 45 5.18 3.11 -3.34
N ARG A 46 4.52 3.60 -4.39
CA ARG A 46 3.08 3.87 -4.39
C ARG A 46 2.34 2.80 -5.17
N PHE A 47 1.36 2.19 -4.53
CA PHE A 47 0.42 1.28 -5.16
C PHE A 47 -0.96 1.94 -5.27
N ASN A 48 -1.53 1.96 -6.47
CA ASN A 48 -2.88 2.49 -6.69
C ASN A 48 -3.91 1.34 -6.70
N LEU A 49 -4.87 1.38 -5.78
CA LEU A 49 -5.91 0.35 -5.67
C LEU A 49 -6.93 0.33 -6.82
N ASP A 50 -7.11 1.44 -7.54
CA ASP A 50 -8.07 1.51 -8.64
C ASP A 50 -7.48 0.92 -9.93
N THR A 51 -6.19 1.16 -10.17
CA THR A 51 -5.50 0.73 -11.40
C THR A 51 -4.61 -0.50 -11.21
N HIS A 52 -4.35 -0.90 -9.96
CA HIS A 52 -3.39 -1.94 -9.59
C HIS A 52 -1.97 -1.69 -10.11
N MET A 53 -1.59 -0.42 -10.29
CA MET A 53 -0.25 -0.04 -10.73
C MET A 53 0.65 0.32 -9.57
N THR A 54 1.92 -0.03 -9.73
CA THR A 54 3.02 0.30 -8.81
C THR A 54 3.93 1.33 -9.45
N GLU A 55 4.36 2.32 -8.68
CA GLU A 55 5.29 3.37 -9.10
C GLU A 55 6.32 3.64 -8.01
N ASP A 56 7.59 3.70 -8.41
CA ASP A 56 8.70 4.12 -7.55
C ASP A 56 8.76 5.64 -7.53
N LEU A 57 8.78 6.22 -6.33
CA LEU A 57 8.70 7.68 -6.16
C LEU A 57 10.07 8.36 -6.07
N ASP A 58 11.17 7.63 -6.21
CA ASP A 58 12.55 8.13 -6.04
C ASP A 58 12.74 8.90 -4.72
N VAL A 59 12.07 8.44 -3.66
CA VAL A 59 12.18 8.96 -2.30
C VAL A 59 12.67 7.84 -1.40
N LYS A 60 13.77 8.08 -0.66
CA LYS A 60 14.24 7.13 0.33
C LYS A 60 13.30 7.05 1.53
N GLY A 61 12.87 5.84 1.87
CA GLY A 61 12.05 5.53 3.03
C GLY A 61 12.87 5.59 4.31
N VAL A 62 12.75 6.70 5.04
CA VAL A 62 13.52 6.94 6.27
C VAL A 62 13.13 5.93 7.37
N TYR A 63 14.12 5.32 8.01
CA TYR A 63 13.92 4.52 9.22
C TYR A 63 13.53 5.42 10.39
N ASN A 64 12.25 5.52 10.70
CA ASN A 64 11.87 5.79 12.08
C ASN A 64 11.71 4.43 12.75
N LEU A 65 12.79 3.96 13.40
CA LEU A 65 12.67 2.90 14.41
C LEU A 65 11.72 3.44 15.49
N CYS A 66 10.48 2.98 15.50
CA CYS A 66 9.64 3.02 16.69
C CYS A 66 9.87 1.72 17.46
#